data_AF-A0A935DMH5-F1
#
_entry.id   AF-A0A935DMH5-F1
#
_cell.length_a   1.000
_cell.length_b   1.000
_cell.length_c   1.000
_cell.angle_alpha   90.00
_cell.angle_beta   90.00
_cell.angle_gamma   90.00
#
_symmetry.space_group_name_H-M   'P 1'
#
loop_
_entity.id
_entity.type
_entity.pdbx_description
1 polymer ?
#
loop_
_entity_poly.entity_id
_entity_poly.type
_entity_poly.pdbx_seq_one_letter_code
_entity_poly.pdbx_strand_id
1 'polypeptide(L)'
;MASTRKPPTKKKPAPKAKAPAKKKPAPKAKAPAKKKPAAKAAPAKKKPAARPAPAKVTASASKAERVYTVDELVKRVGGADESGARALVRGYTDEDLIELGRRVATPRITTDGRRLYGVVLDAVGRLTPAQRALLPTVTDRRIAASVGALAHGRDLHQRREVELGLRKTGKESAEADATALRDRARALRAQLQDVLVDLLGERPEIEAAAGTISTGATLSTALENLLELLETKVLGTEHRAELQPGSYGKREIASIRKTATETRRLDDRAAAVQGVAELPQSEVDLWDGINLTLLARMVTAFERGHDLDPAIPRLTYLSLRTWSRRVEPPAPVTPPRA
;
A
#
# COMPACT_ATOMS: atom_id res chain seq x y z
N MET A 1 57.62 -31.86 -8.44
CA MET A 1 56.95 -33.16 -8.15
C MET A 1 55.79 -32.91 -7.20
N ALA A 2 54.64 -33.57 -7.44
CA ALA A 2 53.36 -33.54 -6.72
C ALA A 2 52.68 -32.15 -6.64
N SER A 3 51.65 -31.79 -7.41
CA SER A 3 50.40 -32.46 -7.82
C SER A 3 49.50 -32.86 -6.63
N THR A 4 48.63 -31.94 -6.22
CA THR A 4 47.38 -32.27 -5.50
C THR A 4 46.24 -31.41 -6.02
N ARG A 5 45.29 -32.10 -6.68
CA ARG A 5 44.10 -31.59 -7.35
C ARG A 5 43.08 -30.99 -6.36
N LYS A 6 42.51 -29.84 -6.74
CA LYS A 6 41.25 -29.30 -6.17
C LYS A 6 40.04 -30.14 -6.61
N PRO A 7 39.04 -30.34 -5.73
CA PRO A 7 37.81 -31.08 -6.05
C PRO A 7 36.83 -30.25 -6.92
N PRO A 8 35.99 -30.90 -7.76
CA PRO A 8 35.09 -30.22 -8.68
C PRO A 8 33.84 -29.64 -8.02
N THR A 9 33.43 -28.49 -8.53
CA THR A 9 32.26 -27.69 -8.18
C THR A 9 30.94 -28.40 -8.52
N LYS A 10 29.98 -28.36 -7.58
CA LYS A 10 28.61 -28.83 -7.78
C LYS A 10 27.90 -27.95 -8.81
N LYS A 11 27.48 -28.56 -9.93
CA LYS A 11 26.61 -27.94 -10.95
C LYS A 11 25.23 -27.62 -10.37
N LYS A 12 24.81 -26.38 -10.56
CA LYS A 12 23.47 -25.83 -10.28
C LYS A 12 22.47 -26.35 -11.32
N PRO A 13 21.32 -26.93 -10.94
CA PRO A 13 20.35 -27.41 -11.93
C PRO A 13 19.58 -26.26 -12.60
N ALA A 14 19.33 -26.45 -13.90
CA ALA A 14 18.62 -25.55 -14.81
C ALA A 14 17.11 -25.44 -14.50
N PRO A 15 16.43 -24.35 -14.94
CA PRO A 15 15.04 -24.06 -14.57
C PRO A 15 14.03 -24.95 -15.32
N LYS A 16 13.01 -25.43 -14.59
CA LYS A 16 11.91 -26.24 -15.14
C LYS A 16 10.96 -25.39 -16.01
N ALA A 17 10.68 -25.90 -17.21
CA ALA A 17 9.73 -25.35 -18.17
C ALA A 17 8.26 -25.42 -17.67
N LYS A 18 7.49 -24.38 -18.01
CA LYS A 18 6.06 -24.22 -17.73
C LYS A 18 5.21 -25.18 -18.58
N ALA A 19 4.28 -25.89 -17.96
CA ALA A 19 3.25 -26.68 -18.64
C ALA A 19 2.10 -25.77 -19.17
N PRO A 20 1.50 -26.09 -20.34
CA PRO A 20 0.48 -25.25 -20.96
C PRO A 20 -0.92 -25.43 -20.36
N ALA A 21 -1.65 -24.31 -20.29
CA ALA A 21 -3.01 -24.19 -19.76
C ALA A 21 -4.06 -24.84 -20.67
N LYS A 22 -4.93 -25.68 -20.09
CA LYS A 22 -6.11 -26.25 -20.75
C LYS A 22 -7.29 -25.26 -20.70
N LYS A 23 -7.74 -24.80 -21.87
CA LYS A 23 -8.99 -24.05 -22.09
C LYS A 23 -10.21 -24.94 -21.83
N LYS A 24 -11.18 -24.45 -21.04
CA LYS A 24 -12.53 -25.03 -20.90
C LYS A 24 -13.53 -24.22 -21.75
N PRO A 25 -14.46 -24.86 -22.50
CA PRO A 25 -15.36 -24.17 -23.43
C PRO A 25 -16.65 -23.64 -22.80
N ALA A 26 -17.27 -22.69 -23.51
CA ALA A 26 -18.44 -21.87 -23.14
C ALA A 26 -19.78 -22.64 -23.05
N PRO A 27 -20.78 -22.12 -22.30
CA PRO A 27 -22.11 -22.74 -22.18
C PRO A 27 -23.06 -22.33 -23.33
N LYS A 28 -23.75 -23.32 -23.92
CA LYS A 28 -24.84 -23.14 -24.91
C LYS A 28 -26.22 -23.09 -24.23
N ALA A 29 -27.13 -22.35 -24.86
CA ALA A 29 -28.49 -22.00 -24.43
C ALA A 29 -29.58 -23.08 -24.69
N LYS A 30 -30.75 -22.87 -24.04
CA LYS A 30 -32.06 -23.59 -24.02
C LYS A 30 -32.66 -23.82 -25.43
N ALA A 31 -33.67 -24.68 -25.74
CA ALA A 31 -34.92 -25.17 -25.09
C ALA A 31 -35.44 -26.42 -25.90
N PRO A 32 -36.72 -26.93 -25.87
CA PRO A 32 -37.91 -26.68 -25.04
C PRO A 32 -38.67 -27.96 -24.54
N ALA A 33 -39.84 -27.73 -23.94
CA ALA A 33 -40.70 -28.60 -23.11
C ALA A 33 -41.50 -29.73 -23.80
N LYS A 34 -41.91 -30.75 -23.01
CA LYS A 34 -43.07 -31.63 -23.29
C LYS A 34 -43.92 -31.90 -22.03
N LYS A 35 -45.24 -32.00 -22.28
CA LYS A 35 -46.39 -32.00 -21.37
C LYS A 35 -46.65 -33.33 -20.62
N LYS A 36 -47.40 -33.20 -19.52
CA LYS A 36 -48.00 -34.16 -18.57
C LYS A 36 -48.97 -35.19 -19.21
N PRO A 37 -49.32 -36.29 -18.53
CA PRO A 37 -50.69 -36.41 -17.99
C PRO A 37 -50.78 -36.99 -16.55
N ALA A 38 -51.99 -36.91 -15.98
CA ALA A 38 -52.33 -37.02 -14.55
C ALA A 38 -53.06 -38.32 -14.16
N ALA A 39 -52.95 -38.73 -12.89
CA ALA A 39 -53.89 -39.54 -12.06
C ALA A 39 -53.19 -39.81 -10.71
N LYS A 40 -53.79 -39.97 -9.52
CA LYS A 40 -55.15 -40.04 -8.96
C LYS A 40 -54.97 -39.79 -7.43
N ALA A 41 -56.01 -39.28 -6.78
CA ALA A 41 -56.05 -38.92 -5.37
C ALA A 41 -56.46 -40.08 -4.43
N ALA A 42 -56.02 -40.05 -3.16
CA ALA A 42 -56.73 -40.36 -1.90
C ALA A 42 -55.72 -40.59 -0.73
N PRO A 43 -56.13 -40.56 0.57
CA PRO A 43 -56.81 -39.50 1.29
C PRO A 43 -56.07 -39.07 2.58
N ALA A 44 -56.58 -38.00 3.20
CA ALA A 44 -56.07 -37.28 4.36
C ALA A 44 -55.95 -38.09 5.66
N LYS A 45 -54.88 -37.83 6.44
CA LYS A 45 -54.82 -38.13 7.89
C LYS A 45 -54.88 -36.85 8.71
N LYS A 46 -55.72 -36.91 9.73
CA LYS A 46 -56.20 -35.83 10.61
C LYS A 46 -55.09 -35.15 11.41
N LYS A 47 -55.24 -33.82 11.55
CA LYS A 47 -54.46 -32.90 12.39
C LYS A 47 -55.06 -32.88 13.82
N PRO A 48 -54.26 -33.02 14.89
CA PRO A 48 -54.65 -32.54 16.22
C PRO A 48 -54.31 -31.05 16.37
N ALA A 49 -55.20 -30.32 17.01
CA ALA A 49 -55.10 -28.88 17.23
C ALA A 49 -54.15 -28.52 18.39
N ALA A 50 -53.43 -27.41 18.16
CA ALA A 50 -52.91 -26.38 19.06
C ALA A 50 -52.40 -26.73 20.48
N ARG A 51 -51.10 -26.51 20.67
CA ARG A 51 -50.54 -25.93 21.91
C ARG A 51 -50.01 -24.54 21.54
N PRO A 52 -50.32 -23.45 22.30
CA PRO A 52 -49.87 -22.12 21.95
C PRO A 52 -48.35 -22.03 22.09
N ALA A 53 -47.67 -21.71 20.99
CA ALA A 53 -46.25 -21.40 21.02
C ALA A 53 -46.04 -20.04 21.72
N PRO A 54 -45.04 -19.91 22.61
CA PRO A 54 -44.71 -18.62 23.20
C PRO A 54 -44.39 -17.61 22.09
N ALA A 55 -44.90 -16.40 22.27
CA ALA A 55 -44.81 -15.30 21.32
C ALA A 55 -43.38 -15.19 20.76
N LYS A 56 -43.28 -15.36 19.44
CA LYS A 56 -42.09 -15.02 18.67
C LYS A 56 -41.90 -13.51 18.83
N VAL A 57 -40.99 -13.13 19.74
CA VAL A 57 -40.53 -11.74 19.89
C VAL A 57 -40.12 -11.31 18.49
N THR A 58 -40.93 -10.43 17.93
CA THR A 58 -40.74 -9.90 16.59
C THR A 58 -39.36 -9.26 16.56
N ALA A 59 -38.58 -9.71 15.58
CA ALA A 59 -37.28 -9.17 15.25
C ALA A 59 -37.37 -7.64 15.27
N SER A 60 -36.51 -7.04 16.09
CA SER A 60 -36.23 -5.61 16.09
C SER A 60 -36.07 -5.16 14.64
N ALA A 61 -36.92 -4.21 14.24
CA ALA A 61 -36.89 -3.58 12.94
C ALA A 61 -35.44 -3.17 12.62
N SER A 62 -34.94 -3.60 11.46
CA SER A 62 -33.67 -3.14 10.92
C SER A 62 -33.74 -1.63 10.70
N LYS A 63 -33.36 -0.85 11.72
CA LYS A 63 -33.02 0.58 11.54
C LYS A 63 -31.92 0.62 10.49
N ALA A 64 -32.15 1.34 9.39
CA ALA A 64 -31.10 1.68 8.45
C ALA A 64 -29.90 2.22 9.28
N GLU A 65 -28.78 1.51 9.23
CA GLU A 65 -27.60 1.87 10.02
C GLU A 65 -27.12 3.23 9.51
N ARG A 66 -27.24 4.26 10.37
CA ARG A 66 -26.83 5.61 10.01
C ARG A 66 -25.34 5.59 9.70
N VAL A 67 -24.98 6.01 8.49
CA VAL A 67 -23.59 6.06 8.05
C VAL A 67 -23.02 7.41 8.51
N TYR A 68 -22.07 7.37 9.44
CA TYR A 68 -21.38 8.57 9.92
C TYR A 68 -20.08 8.78 9.15
N THR A 69 -19.76 10.04 8.84
CA THR A 69 -18.43 10.44 8.35
C THR A 69 -17.60 10.99 9.49
N VAL A 70 -16.27 10.88 9.42
CA VAL A 70 -15.39 11.42 10.48
C VAL A 70 -15.54 12.94 10.59
N ASP A 71 -15.67 13.65 9.47
CA ASP A 71 -15.83 15.10 9.46
C ASP A 71 -17.16 15.56 10.06
N GLU A 72 -18.24 14.79 9.85
CA GLU A 72 -19.52 15.03 10.54
C GLU A 72 -19.36 14.88 12.05
N LEU A 73 -18.64 13.85 12.52
CA LEU A 73 -18.42 13.63 13.94
C LEU A 73 -17.58 14.74 14.57
N VAL A 74 -16.51 15.18 13.90
CA VAL A 74 -15.67 16.30 14.34
C VAL A 74 -16.50 17.57 14.50
N LYS A 75 -17.38 17.87 13.54
CA LYS A 75 -18.29 19.02 13.62
C LYS A 75 -19.26 18.89 14.80
N ARG A 76 -19.82 17.70 15.05
CA ARG A 76 -20.77 17.44 16.15
C ARG A 76 -20.14 17.62 17.53
N VAL A 77 -18.84 17.35 17.69
CA VAL A 77 -18.13 17.48 18.98
C VAL A 77 -17.50 18.86 19.18
N GLY A 78 -17.65 19.78 18.21
CA GLY A 78 -17.10 21.14 18.31
C GLY A 78 -15.64 21.30 17.90
N GLY A 79 -15.04 20.30 17.23
CA GLY A 79 -13.66 20.33 16.76
C GLY A 79 -12.81 19.14 17.22
N ALA A 80 -11.62 18.99 16.63
CA ALA A 80 -10.67 17.94 17.01
C ALA A 80 -9.86 18.36 18.25
N ASP A 81 -9.76 17.47 19.25
CA ASP A 81 -8.91 17.65 20.45
C ASP A 81 -7.82 16.56 20.52
N GLU A 82 -6.77 16.73 19.72
CA GLU A 82 -5.63 15.81 19.65
C GLU A 82 -4.84 15.75 20.97
N SER A 83 -4.69 16.91 21.62
CA SER A 83 -3.99 17.02 22.91
C SER A 83 -4.71 16.24 24.02
N GLY A 84 -6.04 16.28 24.02
CA GLY A 84 -6.89 15.50 24.90
C GLY A 84 -6.76 14.00 24.66
N ALA A 85 -6.59 13.58 23.40
CA ALA A 85 -6.41 12.17 23.07
C ALA A 85 -5.15 11.58 23.70
N ARG A 86 -4.02 12.29 23.60
CA ARG A 86 -2.76 11.93 24.25
C ARG A 86 -2.89 11.90 25.77
N ALA A 87 -3.60 12.86 26.36
CA ALA A 87 -3.82 12.88 27.80
C ALA A 87 -4.63 11.67 28.30
N LEU A 88 -5.51 11.11 27.48
CA LEU A 88 -6.29 9.93 27.84
C LEU A 88 -5.47 8.63 27.84
N VAL A 89 -4.32 8.57 27.15
CA VAL A 89 -3.49 7.35 27.03
C VAL A 89 -2.19 7.39 27.84
N ARG A 90 -2.07 8.28 28.83
CA ARG A 90 -0.87 8.49 29.67
C ARG A 90 -0.25 7.26 30.38
N GLY A 91 -0.89 6.10 30.32
CA GLY A 91 -0.37 4.84 30.89
C GLY A 91 0.36 3.94 29.89
N TYR A 92 0.56 4.40 28.66
CA TYR A 92 1.25 3.67 27.59
C TYR A 92 2.47 4.47 27.12
N THR A 93 3.54 3.76 26.78
CA THR A 93 4.68 4.35 26.05
C THR A 93 4.35 4.52 24.57
N ASP A 94 5.11 5.35 23.86
CA ASP A 94 4.95 5.48 22.41
C ASP A 94 5.28 4.16 21.70
N GLU A 95 6.26 3.40 22.21
CA GLU A 95 6.61 2.06 21.70
C GLU A 95 5.44 1.08 21.83
N ASP A 96 4.75 1.04 22.98
CA ASP A 96 3.58 0.18 23.20
C ASP A 96 2.45 0.52 22.23
N LEU A 97 2.20 1.82 22.03
CA LEU A 97 1.16 2.31 21.13
C LEU A 97 1.51 2.00 19.68
N ILE A 98 2.76 2.17 19.27
CA ILE A 98 3.24 1.80 17.93
C ILE A 98 3.06 0.29 17.71
N GLU A 99 3.47 -0.55 18.67
CA GLU A 99 3.32 -2.00 18.55
C GLU A 99 1.85 -2.40 18.44
N LEU A 100 0.98 -1.76 19.23
CA LEU A 100 -0.47 -1.98 19.16
C LEU A 100 -1.04 -1.55 17.81
N GLY A 101 -0.67 -0.39 17.30
CA GLY A 101 -1.16 0.16 16.03
C GLY A 101 -0.78 -0.68 14.82
N ARG A 102 0.43 -1.25 14.80
CA ARG A 102 0.89 -2.18 13.74
C ARG A 102 -0.02 -3.40 13.55
N ARG A 103 -0.82 -3.74 14.56
CA ARG A 103 -1.68 -4.94 14.52
C ARG A 103 -2.90 -4.77 13.62
N VAL A 104 -3.30 -3.53 13.31
CA VAL A 104 -4.51 -3.26 12.52
C VAL A 104 -4.30 -2.08 11.58
N ALA A 105 -4.65 -2.25 10.30
CA ALA A 105 -4.58 -1.17 9.33
C ALA A 105 -5.56 -0.02 9.64
N THR A 106 -5.09 1.22 9.52
CA THR A 106 -5.84 2.47 9.75
C THR A 106 -7.26 2.48 9.13
N PRO A 107 -7.49 2.04 7.86
CA PRO A 107 -8.85 2.08 7.29
C PRO A 107 -9.88 1.24 8.06
N ARG A 108 -9.46 0.14 8.70
CA ARG A 108 -10.35 -0.70 9.52
C ARG A 108 -10.69 0.00 10.84
N ILE A 109 -9.70 0.65 11.45
CA ILE A 109 -9.88 1.47 12.65
C ILE A 109 -10.82 2.63 12.36
N THR A 110 -10.60 3.37 11.27
CA THR A 110 -11.47 4.47 10.82
C THR A 110 -12.91 4.02 10.57
N THR A 111 -13.09 2.86 9.93
CA THR A 111 -14.42 2.31 9.62
C THR A 111 -15.21 1.96 10.88
N ASP A 112 -14.60 1.29 11.84
CA ASP A 112 -15.28 0.98 13.11
C ASP A 112 -15.39 2.20 14.01
N GLY A 113 -14.36 3.05 14.05
CA GLY A 113 -14.33 4.25 14.88
C GLY A 113 -15.45 5.23 14.54
N ARG A 114 -15.66 5.55 13.25
CA ARG A 114 -16.75 6.46 12.84
C ARG A 114 -18.12 5.92 13.22
N ARG A 115 -18.32 4.60 13.08
CA ARG A 115 -19.57 3.94 13.41
C ARG A 115 -19.82 3.93 14.91
N LEU A 116 -18.82 3.51 15.69
CA LEU A 116 -18.91 3.42 17.15
C LEU A 116 -19.07 4.80 17.79
N TYR A 117 -18.26 5.79 17.41
CA TYR A 117 -18.41 7.15 17.96
C TYR A 117 -19.71 7.82 17.52
N GLY A 118 -20.21 7.55 16.31
CA GLY A 118 -21.55 7.98 15.90
C GLY A 118 -22.66 7.39 16.77
N VAL A 119 -22.59 6.09 17.07
CA VAL A 119 -23.52 5.43 18.00
C VAL A 119 -23.39 6.01 19.42
N VAL A 120 -22.16 6.26 19.89
CA VAL A 120 -21.92 6.89 21.20
C VAL A 120 -22.58 8.25 21.30
N LEU A 121 -22.37 9.13 20.32
CA LEU A 121 -22.98 10.46 20.31
C LEU A 121 -24.51 10.40 20.26
N ASP A 122 -25.08 9.50 19.45
CA ASP A 122 -26.53 9.32 19.35
C ASP A 122 -27.12 8.69 20.63
N ALA A 123 -26.37 7.84 21.34
CA ALA A 123 -26.78 7.25 22.60
C ALA A 123 -26.73 8.27 23.73
N VAL A 124 -25.58 8.93 23.93
CA VAL A 124 -25.39 9.92 25.01
C VAL A 124 -26.41 11.04 24.92
N GLY A 125 -26.74 11.51 23.72
CA GLY A 125 -27.78 12.53 23.50
C GLY A 125 -29.19 12.11 23.97
N ARG A 126 -29.44 10.82 24.20
CA ARG A 126 -30.75 10.28 24.63
C ARG A 126 -30.75 9.72 26.06
N LEU A 127 -29.59 9.53 26.69
CA LEU A 127 -29.50 8.99 28.05
C LEU A 127 -30.03 10.01 29.08
N THR A 128 -30.77 9.51 30.07
CA THR A 128 -31.19 10.30 31.22
C THR A 128 -29.99 10.67 32.11
N PRO A 129 -30.11 11.67 33.01
CA PRO A 129 -29.01 12.00 33.94
C PRO A 129 -28.54 10.81 34.78
N ALA A 130 -29.48 9.97 35.26
CA ALA A 130 -29.15 8.76 36.01
C ALA A 130 -28.35 7.75 35.17
N GLN A 131 -28.73 7.56 33.91
CA GLN A 131 -27.99 6.69 32.98
C GLN A 131 -26.62 7.23 32.61
N ARG A 132 -26.50 8.56 32.43
CA ARG A 132 -25.19 9.19 32.21
C ARG A 132 -24.25 9.00 33.40
N ALA A 133 -24.77 9.00 34.62
CA ALA A 133 -23.98 8.73 35.82
C ALA A 133 -23.38 7.31 35.85
N LEU A 134 -24.01 6.33 35.18
CA LEU A 134 -23.49 4.97 35.02
C LEU A 134 -22.34 4.87 34.01
N LEU A 135 -22.05 5.94 33.27
CA LEU A 135 -20.93 6.04 32.33
C LEU A 135 -19.93 7.12 32.79
N PRO A 136 -19.33 6.98 33.99
CA PRO A 136 -18.57 8.07 34.63
C PRO A 136 -17.36 8.53 33.84
N THR A 137 -16.86 7.69 32.93
CA THR A 137 -15.69 8.02 32.11
C THR A 137 -16.05 8.44 30.69
N VAL A 138 -17.34 8.46 30.31
CA VAL A 138 -17.83 8.89 28.99
C VAL A 138 -18.30 10.33 29.09
N THR A 139 -17.34 11.26 29.00
CA THR A 139 -17.60 12.70 29.02
C THR A 139 -17.56 13.29 27.61
N ASP A 140 -18.20 14.43 27.40
CA ASP A 140 -18.19 15.13 26.11
C ASP A 140 -16.75 15.43 25.65
N ARG A 141 -15.88 15.87 26.59
CA ARG A 141 -14.45 16.09 26.34
C ARG A 141 -13.75 14.81 25.88
N ARG A 142 -14.04 13.66 26.49
CA ARG A 142 -13.43 12.39 26.07
C ARG A 142 -13.92 11.98 24.69
N ILE A 143 -15.21 12.15 24.39
CA ILE A 143 -15.77 11.83 23.07
C ILE A 143 -15.12 12.73 22.02
N ALA A 144 -15.00 14.04 22.28
CA ALA A 144 -14.33 15.00 21.41
C ALA A 144 -12.87 14.61 21.14
N ALA A 145 -12.10 14.30 22.18
CA ALA A 145 -10.72 13.84 22.07
C ALA A 145 -10.61 12.53 21.27
N SER A 146 -11.53 11.59 21.48
CA SER A 146 -11.51 10.29 20.78
C SER A 146 -11.87 10.42 19.30
N VAL A 147 -12.80 11.32 18.96
CA VAL A 147 -13.14 11.67 17.57
C VAL A 147 -12.00 12.44 16.90
N GLY A 148 -11.36 13.36 17.64
CA GLY A 148 -10.17 14.08 17.16
C GLY A 148 -9.01 13.15 16.82
N ALA A 149 -8.73 12.17 17.68
CA ALA A 149 -7.71 11.13 17.42
C ALA A 149 -8.01 10.34 16.14
N LEU A 150 -9.29 10.02 15.90
CA LEU A 150 -9.71 9.27 14.72
C LEU A 150 -9.51 10.08 13.44
N ALA A 151 -9.86 11.38 13.49
CA ALA A 151 -9.62 12.30 12.39
C ALA A 151 -8.13 12.44 12.08
N HIS A 152 -7.32 12.65 13.12
CA HIS A 152 -5.87 12.79 12.96
C HIS A 152 -5.23 11.53 12.36
N GLY A 153 -5.54 10.34 12.88
CA GLY A 153 -5.01 9.08 12.35
C GLY A 153 -5.41 8.84 10.88
N ARG A 154 -6.67 9.15 10.51
CA ARG A 154 -7.14 9.10 9.11
C ARG A 154 -6.33 10.05 8.23
N ASP A 155 -6.13 11.29 8.67
CA ASP A 155 -5.49 12.33 7.87
C ASP A 155 -4.00 12.03 7.66
N LEU A 156 -3.30 11.54 8.69
CA LEU A 156 -1.92 11.06 8.56
C LEU A 156 -1.80 9.91 7.57
N HIS A 157 -2.69 8.91 7.67
CA HIS A 157 -2.70 7.79 6.72
C HIS A 157 -2.94 8.26 5.29
N GLN A 158 -3.89 9.17 5.06
CA GLN A 158 -4.18 9.71 3.74
C GLN A 158 -3.01 10.51 3.16
N ARG A 159 -2.36 11.37 3.97
CA ARG A 159 -1.16 12.12 3.54
C ARG A 159 -0.05 11.17 3.11
N ARG A 160 0.19 10.11 3.89
CA ARG A 160 1.19 9.10 3.57
C ARG A 160 0.88 8.35 2.27
N GLU A 161 -0.35 7.94 2.05
CA GLU A 161 -0.74 7.25 0.81
C GLU A 161 -0.57 8.15 -0.42
N VAL A 162 -0.88 9.44 -0.29
CA VAL A 162 -0.63 10.44 -1.35
C VAL A 162 0.88 10.57 -1.62
N GLU A 163 1.70 10.71 -0.59
CA GLU A 163 3.17 10.77 -0.74
C GLU A 163 3.73 9.51 -1.40
N LEU A 164 3.29 8.33 -0.96
CA LEU A 164 3.71 7.06 -1.56
C LEU A 164 3.25 6.94 -3.01
N GLY A 165 2.03 7.38 -3.32
CA GLY A 165 1.49 7.42 -4.68
C GLY A 165 2.33 8.30 -5.59
N LEU A 166 2.58 9.55 -5.18
CA LEU A 166 3.41 10.52 -5.91
C LEU A 166 4.84 10.03 -6.12
N ARG A 167 5.40 9.31 -5.13
CA ARG A 167 6.74 8.71 -5.26
C ARG A 167 6.75 7.53 -6.19
N LYS A 168 5.71 6.70 -6.17
CA LYS A 168 5.60 5.56 -7.08
C LYS A 168 5.53 6.06 -8.53
N THR A 169 4.67 7.04 -8.81
CA THR A 169 4.57 7.64 -10.15
C THR A 169 5.86 8.36 -10.55
N GLY A 170 6.49 9.09 -9.63
CA GLY A 170 7.79 9.72 -9.87
C GLY A 170 8.90 8.71 -10.17
N LYS A 171 8.94 7.58 -9.46
CA LYS A 171 9.87 6.47 -9.72
C LYS A 171 9.62 5.82 -11.07
N GLU A 172 8.37 5.53 -11.40
CA GLU A 172 7.99 4.94 -12.70
C GLU A 172 8.37 5.86 -13.87
N SER A 173 8.14 7.17 -13.73
CA SER A 173 8.57 8.17 -14.73
C SER A 173 10.08 8.23 -14.85
N ALA A 174 10.81 8.32 -13.74
CA ALA A 174 12.27 8.37 -13.74
C ALA A 174 12.91 7.09 -14.32
N GLU A 175 12.30 5.92 -14.08
CA GLU A 175 12.74 4.65 -14.63
C GLU A 175 12.48 4.56 -16.13
N ALA A 176 11.33 5.07 -16.61
CA ALA A 176 11.03 5.18 -18.03
C ALA A 176 12.03 6.10 -18.76
N ASP A 177 12.30 7.28 -18.19
CA ASP A 177 13.29 8.24 -18.73
C ASP A 177 14.70 7.64 -18.75
N ALA A 178 15.10 6.95 -17.67
CA ALA A 178 16.38 6.26 -17.59
C ALA A 178 16.50 5.13 -18.63
N THR A 179 15.41 4.41 -18.90
CA THR A 179 15.37 3.36 -19.93
C THR A 179 15.53 3.95 -21.32
N ALA A 180 14.74 4.98 -21.64
CA ALA A 180 14.82 5.67 -22.93
C ALA A 180 16.21 6.26 -23.18
N LEU A 181 16.83 6.85 -22.16
CA LEU A 181 18.19 7.37 -22.26
C LEU A 181 19.23 6.27 -22.51
N ARG A 182 19.14 5.13 -21.80
CA ARG A 182 20.04 3.97 -22.03
C ARG A 182 19.89 3.40 -23.42
N ASP A 183 18.66 3.26 -23.92
CA ASP A 183 18.41 2.70 -25.24
C ASP A 183 18.92 3.63 -26.35
N ARG A 184 18.72 4.94 -26.19
CA ARG A 184 19.34 5.94 -27.07
C ARG A 184 20.86 5.86 -27.06
N ALA A 185 21.47 5.77 -25.88
CA ALA A 185 22.92 5.67 -25.75
C ALA A 185 23.48 4.38 -26.38
N ARG A 186 22.79 3.25 -26.25
CA ARG A 186 23.16 1.99 -26.92
C ARG A 186 23.05 2.09 -28.44
N ALA A 187 21.98 2.70 -28.94
CA ALA A 187 21.80 2.90 -30.38
C ALA A 187 22.90 3.79 -30.97
N LEU A 188 23.24 4.89 -30.29
CA LEU A 188 24.36 5.76 -30.71
C LEU A 188 25.71 5.04 -30.69
N ARG A 189 25.96 4.21 -29.66
CA ARG A 189 27.19 3.39 -29.60
C ARG A 189 27.26 2.44 -30.79
N ALA A 190 26.18 1.71 -31.08
CA ALA A 190 26.14 0.78 -32.21
C ALA A 190 26.34 1.53 -33.54
N GLN A 191 25.62 2.63 -33.76
CA GLN A 191 25.77 3.45 -34.96
C GLN A 191 27.20 3.98 -35.15
N LEU A 192 27.84 4.49 -34.09
CA LEU A 192 29.22 4.96 -34.17
C LEU A 192 30.19 3.82 -34.48
N GLN A 193 29.98 2.66 -33.86
CA GLN A 193 30.79 1.46 -34.12
C GLN A 193 30.65 1.01 -35.58
N ASP A 194 29.42 0.89 -36.08
CA ASP A 194 29.15 0.47 -37.46
C ASP A 194 29.77 1.45 -38.47
N VAL A 195 29.61 2.75 -38.26
CA VAL A 195 30.22 3.79 -39.12
C VAL A 195 31.75 3.70 -39.14
N LEU A 196 32.38 3.46 -37.99
CA LEU A 196 33.83 3.29 -37.92
C LEU A 196 34.28 2.01 -38.63
N VAL A 197 33.54 0.91 -38.50
CA VAL A 197 33.84 -0.37 -39.18
C VAL A 197 33.64 -0.24 -40.68
N ASP A 198 32.59 0.42 -41.14
CA ASP A 198 32.30 0.60 -42.57
C ASP A 198 33.40 1.43 -43.26
N LEU A 199 33.89 2.49 -42.61
CA LEU A 199 34.87 3.40 -43.20
C LEU A 199 36.33 2.95 -43.04
N LEU A 200 36.66 2.35 -41.88
CA LEU A 200 38.05 2.00 -41.55
C LEU A 200 38.33 0.50 -41.68
N GLY A 201 37.30 -0.32 -41.89
CA GLY A 201 37.34 -1.78 -41.78
C GLY A 201 37.27 -2.27 -40.34
N GLU A 202 37.17 -3.59 -40.16
CA GLU A 202 37.25 -4.21 -38.84
C GLU A 202 38.65 -4.02 -38.23
N ARG A 203 38.73 -3.31 -37.09
CA ARG A 203 39.98 -3.04 -36.38
C ARG A 203 39.84 -3.32 -34.89
N PRO A 204 40.89 -3.85 -34.23
CA PRO A 204 40.85 -4.16 -32.80
C PRO A 204 40.65 -2.92 -31.93
N GLU A 205 41.10 -1.75 -32.39
CA GLU A 205 40.91 -0.47 -31.69
C GLU A 205 39.43 -0.04 -31.63
N ILE A 206 38.63 -0.34 -32.66
CA ILE A 206 37.19 -0.03 -32.70
C ILE A 206 36.44 -0.94 -31.72
N GLU A 207 36.77 -2.23 -31.72
CA GLU A 207 36.19 -3.20 -30.78
C GLU A 207 36.56 -2.85 -29.33
N ALA A 208 37.82 -2.47 -29.07
CA ALA A 208 38.28 -2.03 -27.76
C ALA A 208 37.58 -0.74 -27.29
N ALA A 209 37.39 0.24 -28.18
CA ALA A 209 36.67 1.47 -27.87
C ALA A 209 35.19 1.21 -27.56
N ALA A 210 34.55 0.31 -28.31
CA ALA A 210 33.16 -0.06 -28.09
C ALA A 210 32.96 -0.83 -26.76
N GLY A 211 33.91 -1.69 -26.38
CA GLY A 211 33.99 -2.35 -25.08
C GLY A 211 32.78 -3.22 -24.69
N THR A 212 32.84 -3.82 -23.50
CA THR A 212 31.72 -4.59 -22.92
C THR A 212 30.82 -3.70 -22.06
N ILE A 213 29.55 -3.61 -22.42
CA ILE A 213 28.60 -2.73 -21.72
C ILE A 213 27.88 -3.49 -20.60
N SER A 214 28.10 -3.08 -19.36
CA SER A 214 27.47 -3.66 -18.16
C SER A 214 26.76 -2.63 -17.28
N THR A 215 27.16 -1.36 -17.36
CA THR A 215 26.63 -0.25 -16.55
C THR A 215 26.50 1.04 -17.39
N GLY A 216 25.81 2.05 -16.84
CA GLY A 216 25.72 3.38 -17.47
C GLY A 216 27.10 4.02 -17.63
N ALA A 217 27.98 3.83 -16.64
CA ALA A 217 29.38 4.27 -16.73
C ALA A 217 30.13 3.62 -17.91
N THR A 218 30.06 2.30 -18.08
CA THR A 218 30.72 1.63 -19.22
C THR A 218 30.17 2.05 -20.58
N LEU A 219 28.86 2.33 -20.67
CA LEU A 219 28.22 2.84 -21.89
C LEU A 219 28.65 4.27 -22.22
N SER A 220 28.75 5.13 -21.19
CA SER A 220 29.29 6.48 -21.35
C SER A 220 30.72 6.47 -21.86
N THR A 221 31.59 5.63 -21.28
CA THR A 221 32.99 5.52 -21.71
C THR A 221 33.09 5.03 -23.15
N ALA A 222 32.29 4.03 -23.54
CA ALA A 222 32.29 3.54 -24.92
C ALA A 222 31.89 4.63 -25.94
N LEU A 223 30.88 5.44 -25.62
CA LEU A 223 30.46 6.55 -26.48
C LEU A 223 31.56 7.60 -26.66
N GLU A 224 32.25 7.99 -25.58
CA GLU A 224 33.35 8.96 -25.66
C GLU A 224 34.54 8.40 -26.47
N ASN A 225 34.92 7.14 -26.24
CA ASN A 225 36.02 6.50 -26.96
C ASN A 225 35.73 6.38 -28.47
N LEU A 226 34.51 5.99 -28.85
CA LEU A 226 34.12 5.91 -30.27
C LEU A 226 34.03 7.30 -30.92
N LEU A 227 33.58 8.32 -30.19
CA LEU A 227 33.61 9.69 -30.68
C LEU A 227 35.03 10.20 -30.91
N GLU A 228 35.96 9.88 -30.01
CA GLU A 228 37.36 10.24 -30.16
C GLU A 228 37.98 9.59 -31.41
N LEU A 229 37.68 8.30 -31.66
CA LEU A 229 38.08 7.63 -32.90
C LEU A 229 37.46 8.28 -34.13
N LEU A 230 36.18 8.61 -34.10
CA LEU A 230 35.51 9.30 -35.21
C LEU A 230 36.18 10.66 -35.51
N GLU A 231 36.42 11.47 -34.48
CA GLU A 231 37.05 12.79 -34.63
C GLU A 231 38.48 12.67 -35.17
N THR A 232 39.27 11.72 -34.69
CA THR A 232 40.70 11.61 -35.02
C THR A 232 41.00 10.83 -36.30
N LYS A 233 40.21 9.80 -36.61
CA LYS A 233 40.46 8.87 -37.73
C LYS A 233 39.55 9.06 -38.93
N VAL A 234 38.45 9.80 -38.78
CA VAL A 234 37.50 10.02 -39.88
C VAL A 234 37.39 11.51 -40.21
N LEU A 235 36.99 12.35 -39.25
CA LEU A 235 36.57 13.73 -39.55
C LEU A 235 37.69 14.64 -40.09
N GLY A 236 38.95 14.34 -39.78
CA GLY A 236 40.13 15.06 -40.28
C GLY A 236 40.83 14.42 -41.48
N THR A 237 40.25 13.37 -42.07
CA THR A 237 40.88 12.51 -43.10
C THR A 237 40.05 12.46 -44.37
N GLU A 238 40.55 11.76 -45.39
CA GLU A 238 39.85 11.47 -46.65
C GLU A 238 38.51 10.76 -46.44
N HIS A 239 38.39 9.91 -45.41
CA HIS A 239 37.17 9.18 -45.08
C HIS A 239 35.99 10.10 -44.73
N ARG A 240 36.24 11.37 -44.41
CA ARG A 240 35.17 12.36 -44.19
C ARG A 240 34.27 12.52 -45.41
N ALA A 241 34.82 12.37 -46.63
CA ALA A 241 34.06 12.53 -47.87
C ALA A 241 33.01 11.43 -48.10
N GLU A 242 33.18 10.27 -47.46
CA GLU A 242 32.27 9.13 -47.56
C GLU A 242 31.04 9.26 -46.63
N LEU A 243 31.10 10.16 -45.65
CA LEU A 243 29.98 10.45 -44.75
C LEU A 243 28.92 11.33 -45.42
N GLN A 244 27.66 11.15 -45.02
CA GLN A 244 26.56 12.01 -45.45
C GLN A 244 26.90 13.50 -45.18
N PRO A 245 26.75 14.41 -46.17
CA PRO A 245 27.02 15.82 -45.98
C PRO A 245 26.28 16.40 -44.76
N GLY A 246 27.02 17.05 -43.88
CA GLY A 246 26.47 17.66 -42.65
C GLY A 246 26.33 16.73 -41.44
N SER A 247 26.52 15.40 -41.60
CA SER A 247 26.58 14.45 -40.49
C SER A 247 27.78 14.71 -39.57
N TYR A 248 27.64 14.39 -38.29
CA TYR A 248 28.69 14.51 -37.26
C TYR A 248 29.30 15.92 -37.17
N GLY A 249 28.47 16.93 -37.38
CA GLY A 249 28.86 18.32 -37.11
C GLY A 249 29.02 18.57 -35.61
N LYS A 250 29.61 19.73 -35.25
CA LYS A 250 29.88 20.13 -33.85
C LYS A 250 28.65 19.96 -32.92
N ARG A 251 27.45 20.27 -33.41
CA ARG A 251 26.19 20.14 -32.65
C ARG A 251 25.82 18.69 -32.36
N GLU A 252 25.98 17.81 -33.34
CA GLU A 252 25.65 16.40 -33.20
C GLU A 252 26.63 15.70 -32.26
N ILE A 253 27.92 15.95 -32.42
CA ILE A 253 28.94 15.45 -31.49
C ILE A 253 28.68 15.92 -30.06
N ALA A 254 28.38 17.21 -29.87
CA ALA A 254 28.02 17.74 -28.55
C ALA A 254 26.77 17.06 -27.95
N SER A 255 25.78 16.73 -28.79
CA SER A 255 24.58 16.00 -28.38
C SER A 255 24.90 14.56 -27.94
N ILE A 256 25.81 13.87 -28.63
CA ILE A 256 26.26 12.52 -28.26
C ILE A 256 27.05 12.56 -26.94
N ARG A 257 28.01 13.51 -26.78
CA ARG A 257 28.74 13.72 -25.51
C ARG A 257 27.80 14.04 -24.34
N LYS A 258 26.78 14.86 -24.59
CA LYS A 258 25.73 15.13 -23.60
C LYS A 258 25.00 13.85 -23.20
N THR A 259 24.62 13.01 -24.16
CA THR A 259 23.97 11.72 -23.91
C THR A 259 24.87 10.79 -23.08
N ALA A 260 26.17 10.73 -23.38
CA ALA A 260 27.14 9.96 -22.60
C ALA A 260 27.22 10.45 -21.14
N THR A 261 27.35 11.76 -20.95
CA THR A 261 27.39 12.40 -19.63
C THR A 261 26.11 12.14 -18.81
N GLU A 262 24.94 12.27 -19.44
CA GLU A 262 23.66 11.99 -18.78
C GLU A 262 23.53 10.52 -18.41
N THR A 263 23.99 9.61 -19.27
CA THR A 263 23.98 8.16 -19.03
C THR A 263 24.87 7.78 -17.84
N ARG A 264 26.04 8.42 -17.69
CA ARG A 264 26.93 8.21 -16.54
C ARG A 264 26.26 8.57 -15.21
N ARG A 265 25.44 9.63 -15.21
CA ARG A 265 24.75 10.13 -14.01
C ARG A 265 23.51 9.31 -13.63
N LEU A 266 23.07 8.35 -14.44
CA LEU A 266 21.90 7.51 -14.13
C LEU A 266 22.14 6.62 -12.90
N ASP A 267 23.35 6.09 -12.75
CA ASP A 267 23.70 5.19 -11.66
C ASP A 267 23.70 5.96 -10.31
N ASP A 268 24.15 7.22 -10.30
CA ASP A 268 24.12 8.11 -9.13
C ASP A 268 22.69 8.53 -8.76
N ARG A 269 21.85 8.81 -9.76
CA ARG A 269 20.44 9.19 -9.54
C ARG A 269 19.61 8.04 -8.98
N ALA A 270 19.86 6.81 -9.42
CA ALA A 270 19.17 5.64 -8.90
C ALA A 270 19.42 5.41 -7.40
N ALA A 271 20.63 5.72 -6.91
CA ALA A 271 20.96 5.65 -5.50
C ALA A 271 20.26 6.73 -4.67
N ALA A 272 20.13 7.96 -5.19
CA ALA A 272 19.51 9.08 -4.50
C ALA A 272 17.98 8.96 -4.29
N VAL A 273 17.29 8.21 -5.16
CA VAL A 273 15.82 8.05 -5.13
C VAL A 273 15.33 7.08 -4.03
N GLN A 274 16.23 6.46 -3.26
CA GLN A 274 15.87 5.60 -2.12
C GLN A 274 15.40 6.36 -0.86
N GLY A 275 15.18 7.67 -0.93
CA GLY A 275 14.72 8.51 0.18
C GLY A 275 13.40 8.05 0.83
N VAL A 276 13.44 7.89 2.16
CA VAL A 276 12.39 7.49 3.11
C VAL A 276 11.14 8.39 2.98
N ALA A 277 9.93 7.85 3.22
CA ALA A 277 8.69 8.64 3.32
C ALA A 277 8.90 9.83 4.27
N GLU A 278 8.40 11.03 3.93
CA GLU A 278 8.60 12.20 4.81
C GLU A 278 7.81 11.99 6.10
N LEU A 279 6.58 11.47 5.96
CA LEU A 279 5.83 10.94 7.10
C LEU A 279 6.23 9.48 7.42
N PRO A 280 6.87 9.21 8.56
CA PRO A 280 7.27 7.86 8.92
C PRO A 280 6.06 6.98 9.26
N GLN A 281 6.13 5.69 8.91
CA GLN A 281 5.07 4.72 9.24
C GLN A 281 4.83 4.62 10.75
N SER A 282 5.88 4.82 11.56
CA SER A 282 5.78 4.79 13.03
C SER A 282 4.83 5.85 13.57
N GLU A 283 4.68 6.99 12.90
CA GLU A 283 3.74 8.03 13.34
C GLU A 283 2.28 7.63 13.07
N VAL A 284 2.02 6.97 11.94
CA VAL A 284 0.71 6.37 11.65
C VAL A 284 0.40 5.25 12.65
N ASP A 285 1.36 4.35 12.89
CA ASP A 285 1.22 3.25 13.84
C ASP A 285 0.94 3.77 15.26
N LEU A 286 1.60 4.84 15.70
CA LEU A 286 1.39 5.47 17.00
C LEU A 286 -0.06 5.92 17.18
N TRP A 287 -0.60 6.64 16.19
CA TRP A 287 -1.99 7.11 16.22
C TRP A 287 -3.01 5.99 16.05
N ASP A 288 -2.68 4.93 15.32
CA ASP A 288 -3.49 3.72 15.27
C ASP A 288 -3.58 3.05 16.66
N GLY A 289 -2.46 2.98 17.40
CA GLY A 289 -2.42 2.50 18.78
C GLY A 289 -3.26 3.33 19.74
N ILE A 290 -3.18 4.66 19.63
CA ILE A 290 -4.02 5.59 20.41
C ILE A 290 -5.50 5.32 20.12
N ASN A 291 -5.88 5.26 18.84
CA ASN A 291 -7.26 5.03 18.44
C ASN A 291 -7.81 3.68 18.93
N LEU A 292 -7.03 2.60 18.80
CA LEU A 292 -7.39 1.28 19.29
C LEU A 292 -7.61 1.28 20.82
N THR A 293 -6.73 1.96 21.56
CA THR A 293 -6.84 2.10 23.02
C THR A 293 -8.09 2.87 23.44
N LEU A 294 -8.37 3.99 22.78
CA LEU A 294 -9.54 4.83 23.07
C LEU A 294 -10.84 4.09 22.74
N LEU A 295 -10.89 3.40 21.60
CA LEU A 295 -12.03 2.57 21.20
C LEU A 295 -12.28 1.44 22.19
N ALA A 296 -11.24 0.69 22.58
CA ALA A 296 -11.36 -0.41 23.56
C ALA A 296 -11.97 0.07 24.88
N ARG A 297 -11.47 1.19 25.39
CA ARG A 297 -11.97 1.74 26.66
C ARG A 297 -13.38 2.31 26.53
N MET A 298 -13.76 2.87 25.37
CA MET A 298 -15.12 3.34 25.12
C MET A 298 -16.10 2.17 25.07
N VAL A 299 -15.76 1.10 24.36
CA VAL A 299 -16.55 -0.15 24.32
C VAL A 299 -16.73 -0.74 25.71
N THR A 300 -15.63 -0.88 26.46
CA THR A 300 -15.66 -1.40 27.84
C THR A 300 -16.54 -0.56 28.75
N ALA A 301 -16.53 0.77 28.61
CA ALA A 301 -17.36 1.66 29.42
C ALA A 301 -18.86 1.45 29.15
N PHE A 302 -19.25 1.33 27.88
CA PHE A 302 -20.65 1.06 27.51
C PHE A 302 -21.09 -0.36 27.88
N GLU A 303 -20.21 -1.36 27.78
CA GLU A 303 -20.50 -2.71 28.25
C GLU A 303 -20.80 -2.73 29.75
N ARG A 304 -19.94 -2.11 30.57
CA ARG A 304 -20.15 -2.00 32.03
C ARG A 304 -21.41 -1.19 32.38
N GLY A 305 -21.67 -0.10 31.66
CA GLY A 305 -22.90 0.67 31.85
C GLY A 305 -24.15 -0.15 31.54
N HIS A 306 -24.12 -0.93 30.45
CA HIS A 306 -25.21 -1.82 30.07
C HIS A 306 -25.46 -2.93 31.11
N ASP A 307 -24.40 -3.47 31.72
CA ASP A 307 -24.53 -4.49 32.77
C ASP A 307 -25.27 -3.93 34.02
N LEU A 308 -25.22 -2.61 34.25
CA LEU A 308 -25.92 -1.92 35.33
C LEU A 308 -27.33 -1.46 34.93
N ASP A 309 -27.50 -0.96 33.71
CA ASP A 309 -28.80 -0.60 33.12
C ASP A 309 -28.86 -1.06 31.64
N PRO A 310 -29.66 -2.11 31.32
CA PRO A 310 -29.79 -2.63 29.96
C PRO A 310 -30.31 -1.63 28.91
N ALA A 311 -30.86 -0.48 29.33
CA ALA A 311 -31.24 0.60 28.42
C ALA A 311 -30.03 1.32 27.78
N ILE A 312 -28.84 1.25 28.40
CA ILE A 312 -27.59 1.72 27.80
C ILE A 312 -27.19 0.73 26.71
N PRO A 313 -26.91 1.13 25.46
CA PRO A 313 -26.62 0.17 24.39
C PRO A 313 -25.24 -0.47 24.53
N ARG A 314 -25.10 -1.73 24.09
CA ARG A 314 -23.77 -2.34 23.90
C ARG A 314 -23.13 -1.84 22.61
N LEU A 315 -21.83 -1.58 22.68
CA LEU A 315 -21.01 -1.26 21.52
C LEU A 315 -20.28 -2.53 21.05
N THR A 316 -20.54 -2.97 19.83
CA THR A 316 -19.88 -4.17 19.27
C THR A 316 -19.02 -3.83 18.08
N TYR A 317 -17.77 -4.27 18.05
CA TYR A 317 -16.91 -4.16 16.86
C TYR A 317 -17.46 -4.94 15.66
N LEU A 318 -17.25 -4.41 14.45
CA LEU A 318 -17.54 -5.09 13.20
C LEU A 318 -16.23 -5.36 12.45
N SER A 319 -15.59 -4.30 11.98
CA SER A 319 -14.31 -4.33 11.26
C SER A 319 -13.15 -4.76 12.17
N LEU A 320 -13.25 -4.51 13.48
CA LEU A 320 -12.23 -4.84 14.47
C LEU A 320 -12.52 -6.14 15.25
N ARG A 321 -13.58 -6.88 14.88
CA ARG A 321 -14.05 -8.06 15.64
C ARG A 321 -12.99 -9.16 15.83
N THR A 322 -12.08 -9.33 14.88
CA THR A 322 -11.00 -10.32 14.99
C THR A 322 -9.88 -9.86 15.91
N TRP A 323 -9.60 -8.55 15.93
CA TRP A 323 -8.60 -7.95 16.81
C TRP A 323 -9.10 -7.97 18.26
N SER A 324 -10.35 -7.55 18.49
CA SER A 324 -10.92 -7.48 19.83
C SER A 324 -11.02 -8.83 20.56
N ARG A 325 -11.02 -9.94 19.81
CA ARG A 325 -11.02 -11.31 20.38
C ARG A 325 -9.64 -11.83 20.76
N ARG A 326 -8.56 -11.17 20.30
CA ARG A 326 -7.17 -11.65 20.43
C ARG A 326 -6.33 -10.80 21.39
N VAL A 327 -6.85 -9.67 21.86
CA VAL A 327 -6.09 -8.72 22.67
C VAL A 327 -6.63 -8.74 24.09
N GLU A 328 -5.85 -9.32 24.99
CA GLU A 328 -5.84 -8.89 26.38
C GLU A 328 -5.03 -7.58 26.41
N PRO A 329 -5.58 -6.46 26.92
CA PRO A 329 -4.85 -5.19 26.95
C PRO A 329 -3.59 -5.35 27.83
N PRO A 330 -2.43 -4.82 27.41
CA PRO A 330 -1.24 -4.86 28.26
C PRO A 330 -1.51 -4.07 29.55
N ALA A 331 -1.06 -4.61 30.68
CA ALA A 331 -1.24 -3.98 31.97
C ALA A 331 -0.57 -2.59 31.96
N PRO A 332 -1.23 -1.54 32.50
CA PRO A 332 -0.60 -0.23 32.61
C PRO A 332 0.68 -0.33 33.44
N VAL A 333 1.71 0.43 33.06
CA VAL A 333 2.96 0.49 33.81
C VAL A 333 2.66 1.02 35.21
N THR A 334 2.79 0.16 36.23
CA THR A 334 2.60 0.56 37.63
C THR A 334 3.77 1.47 38.01
N PRO A 335 3.56 2.71 38.48
CA PRO A 335 4.66 3.49 39.03
C PRO A 335 5.24 2.78 40.27
N PRO A 336 6.56 2.86 40.53
CA PRO A 336 7.13 2.33 41.75
C PRO A 336 6.42 2.97 42.94
N ARG A 337 5.99 2.14 43.91
CA ARG A 337 5.45 2.62 45.18
C ARG A 337 6.54 3.47 45.85
N ALA A 338 6.21 4.72 46.14
CA ALA A 338 6.97 5.57 47.04
C ALA A 338 6.87 5.04 48.47
#